data_AF-A0AA88YG68-F1
#
_entry.id   AF-A0AA88YG68-F1
#
_cell.length_a   1.000
_cell.length_b   1.000
_cell.length_c   1.000
_cell.angle_alpha   90.00
_cell.angle_beta   90.00
_cell.angle_gamma   90.00
#
_symmetry.space_group_name_H-M   'P 1'
#
loop_
_entity.id
_entity.type
_entity.pdbx_description
1 polymer ?
#
loop_
_entity_poly.entity_id
_entity_poly.type
_entity_poly.pdbx_seq_one_letter_code
_entity_poly.pdbx_strand_id
1 'polypeptide(L)'
;MASHLRGHKPVPAPRRSPSTGSGSEGNMSGSYGDKNRPLPSQVMEAAAAGMAIPSQQMSDAKAKTVLKEAVDAVVNSFAKHTHGYGRVNVVEALQEFWQMKLERGADLKNGALVVYESQPSNSPPYTCYVSLPGGSCFGSFQHCPTKAEARRSAAKIALMNSVFNEHPSRKISDDFIERAVREACKSFQGIPSDADNPATGIGAFRFMLEANKGRTMLEFQELMTVFQLLHWNGSLKAMRERNCSRQEVLAHYSHRSLDDDMRSQMALDWIAREQETPNIISHELKIAERELESARLAGRELRVFKEKRDILVLALSQIGPPESMA
;
A
#
# COMPACT_ATOMS: atom_id res chain seq x y z
N MET A 1 -51.99 7.97 -17.04
CA MET A 1 -51.17 8.40 -15.89
C MET A 1 -49.78 7.83 -16.07
N ALA A 2 -48.82 8.65 -16.51
CA ALA A 2 -47.45 8.24 -16.82
C ALA A 2 -46.48 9.11 -16.00
N SER A 3 -45.68 8.49 -15.13
CA SER A 3 -44.71 9.17 -14.27
C SER A 3 -43.29 9.05 -14.83
N HIS A 4 -42.69 10.22 -14.99
CA HIS A 4 -41.43 10.54 -15.64
C HIS A 4 -40.16 9.98 -14.98
N LEU A 5 -39.23 9.57 -15.85
CA LEU A 5 -37.78 9.48 -15.64
C LEU A 5 -37.21 10.90 -15.46
N ARG A 6 -36.32 11.11 -14.46
CA ARG A 6 -35.47 12.32 -14.37
C ARG A 6 -34.02 11.92 -14.64
N GLY A 7 -33.47 12.43 -15.74
CA GLY A 7 -32.05 12.37 -16.04
C GLY A 7 -31.24 13.36 -15.19
N HIS A 8 -30.06 12.92 -14.76
CA HIS A 8 -29.03 13.76 -14.16
C HIS A 8 -28.44 14.71 -15.21
N LYS A 9 -28.43 16.02 -14.91
CA LYS A 9 -27.75 17.05 -15.71
C LYS A 9 -26.29 17.21 -15.25
N PRO A 10 -25.34 17.45 -16.17
CA PRO A 10 -23.94 17.73 -15.84
C PRO A 10 -23.75 19.14 -15.23
N VAL A 11 -22.77 19.26 -14.34
CA VAL A 11 -22.40 20.47 -13.59
C VAL A 11 -21.60 21.44 -14.49
N PRO A 12 -21.85 22.78 -14.46
CA PRO A 12 -21.15 23.73 -15.31
C PRO A 12 -19.79 24.18 -14.75
N ALA A 13 -18.83 24.43 -15.66
CA ALA A 13 -17.49 24.95 -15.36
C ALA A 13 -17.51 26.45 -14.92
N PRO A 14 -16.57 26.88 -14.04
CA PRO A 14 -16.52 28.26 -13.58
C PRO A 14 -15.97 29.22 -14.65
N ARG A 15 -16.63 30.37 -14.79
CA ARG A 15 -16.30 31.46 -15.73
C ARG A 15 -15.02 32.20 -15.32
N ARG A 16 -14.14 32.47 -16.30
CA ARG A 16 -13.03 33.42 -16.18
C ARG A 16 -13.56 34.86 -16.10
N SER A 17 -13.07 35.64 -15.14
CA SER A 17 -13.20 37.10 -15.08
C SER A 17 -11.98 37.79 -15.72
N PRO A 18 -12.13 38.99 -16.32
CA PRO A 18 -11.07 39.64 -17.08
C PRO A 18 -10.14 40.48 -16.20
N SER A 19 -8.90 40.59 -16.68
CA SER A 19 -7.75 41.31 -16.14
C SER A 19 -7.90 42.84 -16.16
N THR A 20 -7.41 43.51 -15.12
CA THR A 20 -6.91 44.90 -15.14
C THR A 20 -5.48 44.90 -14.58
N GLY A 21 -4.55 45.56 -15.29
CA GLY A 21 -3.11 45.40 -15.09
C GLY A 21 -2.41 46.48 -14.27
N SER A 22 -1.11 46.27 -14.02
CA SER A 22 0.00 47.21 -14.27
C SER A 22 1.28 46.77 -13.52
N GLY A 23 2.40 46.79 -14.24
CA GLY A 23 3.75 47.07 -13.73
C GLY A 23 4.50 45.97 -12.98
N SER A 24 5.48 45.35 -13.64
CA SER A 24 6.90 45.25 -13.21
C SER A 24 7.58 44.16 -14.04
N GLU A 25 8.41 44.57 -15.01
CA GLU A 25 9.26 43.68 -15.79
C GLU A 25 10.32 43.05 -14.89
N GLY A 26 10.09 41.80 -14.51
CA GLY A 26 11.04 40.94 -13.79
C GLY A 26 11.40 39.76 -14.68
N ASN A 27 12.59 39.83 -15.26
CA ASN A 27 13.26 38.87 -16.12
C ASN A 27 13.09 37.39 -15.66
N MET A 28 12.14 36.65 -16.25
CA MET A 28 11.97 35.20 -16.03
C MET A 28 12.77 34.42 -17.07
N SER A 29 14.04 34.20 -16.76
CA SER A 29 14.85 33.18 -17.43
C SER A 29 14.31 31.80 -17.05
N GLY A 30 13.98 31.01 -18.07
CA GLY A 30 13.40 29.68 -17.92
C GLY A 30 14.35 28.73 -17.20
N SER A 31 13.92 28.23 -16.03
CA SER A 31 14.58 27.12 -15.35
C SER A 31 14.09 25.80 -15.94
N TYR A 32 14.84 25.31 -16.93
CA TYR A 32 14.90 23.88 -17.24
C TYR A 32 15.50 23.17 -16.02
N GLY A 33 14.67 22.72 -15.07
CA GLY A 33 15.19 22.15 -13.84
C GLY A 33 14.19 21.44 -12.93
N ASP A 34 13.25 20.65 -13.46
CA ASP A 34 12.29 19.89 -12.62
C ASP A 34 12.17 18.40 -12.99
N LYS A 35 13.21 17.82 -13.60
CA LYS A 35 13.22 16.39 -13.96
C LYS A 35 13.88 15.46 -12.93
N ASN A 36 14.58 16.02 -11.93
CA ASN A 36 15.36 15.25 -10.95
C ASN A 36 14.82 15.30 -9.51
N ARG A 37 13.73 16.01 -9.23
CA ARG A 37 13.14 16.01 -7.88
C ARG A 37 12.23 14.79 -7.71
N PRO A 38 12.44 13.96 -6.68
CA PRO A 38 11.67 12.73 -6.51
C PRO A 38 10.22 13.07 -6.22
N LEU A 39 9.33 12.27 -6.80
CA LEU A 39 7.91 12.40 -6.56
C LEU A 39 7.59 11.96 -5.12
N PRO A 40 6.54 12.52 -4.48
CA PRO A 40 6.10 12.10 -3.16
C PRO A 40 6.00 10.57 -3.04
N SER A 41 5.55 9.88 -4.10
CA SER A 41 5.42 8.43 -4.15
C SER A 41 6.74 7.67 -4.08
N GLN A 42 7.83 8.20 -4.65
CA GLN A 42 9.16 7.61 -4.55
C GLN A 42 9.73 7.79 -3.14
N VAL A 43 9.51 8.97 -2.56
CA VAL A 43 9.82 9.23 -1.14
C VAL A 43 9.04 8.29 -0.23
N MET A 44 7.77 8.08 -0.55
CA MET A 44 6.87 7.17 0.14
C MET A 44 7.28 5.70 0.00
N GLU A 45 7.75 5.26 -1.17
CA GLU A 45 8.22 3.89 -1.41
C GLU A 45 9.48 3.58 -0.58
N ALA A 46 10.45 4.49 -0.58
CA ALA A 46 11.66 4.35 0.25
C ALA A 46 11.34 4.40 1.75
N ALA A 47 10.43 5.27 2.16
CA ALA A 47 9.95 5.36 3.54
C ALA A 47 9.22 4.08 3.98
N ALA A 48 8.30 3.56 3.16
CA ALA A 48 7.60 2.32 3.44
C ALA A 48 8.56 1.11 3.52
N ALA A 49 9.59 1.09 2.67
CA ALA A 49 10.64 0.07 2.71
C ALA A 49 11.49 0.12 4.00
N GLY A 50 11.77 1.31 4.53
CA GLY A 50 12.46 1.49 5.82
C GLY A 50 11.59 1.21 7.06
N MET A 51 10.28 1.05 6.88
CA MET A 51 9.30 0.90 7.97
C MET A 51 8.84 -0.53 8.23
N ALA A 52 9.15 -1.48 7.33
CA ALA A 52 9.11 -2.91 7.67
C ALA A 52 10.14 -3.19 8.78
N ILE A 53 10.01 -4.32 9.50
CA ILE A 53 11.01 -4.76 10.51
C ILE A 53 12.41 -4.48 9.94
N PRO A 54 13.30 -3.77 10.68
CA PRO A 54 14.56 -3.30 10.12
C PRO A 54 15.36 -4.49 9.61
N SER A 55 15.30 -4.70 8.31
CA SER A 55 16.12 -5.63 7.56
C SER A 55 17.36 -4.85 7.11
N GLN A 56 18.08 -4.28 8.08
CA GLN A 56 19.44 -3.80 7.85
C GLN A 56 20.27 -4.97 7.34
N GLN A 57 20.62 -4.97 6.04
CA GLN A 57 21.67 -5.78 5.40
C GLN A 57 21.91 -7.18 6.01
N MET A 58 20.84 -7.90 6.34
CA MET A 58 20.95 -9.26 6.84
C MET A 58 20.82 -10.19 5.64
N SER A 59 21.79 -11.11 5.48
CA SER A 59 21.65 -12.22 4.54
C SER A 59 20.30 -12.91 4.77
N ASP A 60 19.59 -13.26 3.70
CA ASP A 60 18.23 -13.81 3.70
C ASP A 60 18.01 -14.94 4.73
N ALA A 61 19.04 -15.75 5.00
CA ALA A 61 19.02 -16.79 6.03
C ALA A 61 18.93 -16.25 7.48
N LYS A 62 19.65 -15.16 7.80
CA LYS A 62 19.63 -14.52 9.13
C LYS A 62 18.30 -13.80 9.38
N ALA A 63 17.75 -13.13 8.35
CA ALA A 63 16.44 -12.51 8.43
C ALA A 63 15.34 -13.54 8.73
N LYS A 64 15.39 -14.71 8.07
CA LYS A 64 14.47 -15.84 8.33
C LYS A 64 14.57 -16.38 9.76
N THR A 65 15.78 -16.49 10.32
CA THR A 65 15.97 -16.97 11.70
C THR A 65 15.46 -15.97 12.74
N VAL A 66 15.81 -14.69 12.61
CA VAL A 66 15.35 -13.64 13.54
C VAL A 66 13.83 -13.51 13.49
N LEU A 67 13.24 -13.58 12.30
CA LEU A 67 11.80 -13.56 12.13
C LEU A 67 11.15 -14.74 12.85
N LYS A 68 11.69 -15.95 12.68
CA LYS A 68 11.20 -17.16 13.35
C LYS A 68 11.28 -17.05 14.88
N GLU A 69 12.39 -16.57 15.42
CA GLU A 69 12.58 -16.39 16.86
C GLU A 69 11.64 -15.34 17.46
N ALA A 70 11.46 -14.20 16.77
CA ALA A 70 10.53 -13.16 17.19
C ALA A 70 9.07 -13.66 17.16
N VAL A 71 8.70 -14.41 16.12
CA VAL A 71 7.39 -15.08 16.01
C VAL A 71 7.18 -16.04 17.16
N ASP A 72 8.14 -16.94 17.42
CA ASP A 72 8.02 -17.95 18.47
C ASP A 72 7.94 -17.31 19.86
N ALA A 73 8.68 -16.21 20.10
CA ALA A 73 8.59 -15.44 21.35
C ALA A 73 7.22 -14.77 21.54
N VAL A 74 6.66 -14.16 20.49
CA VAL A 74 5.31 -13.54 20.54
C VAL A 74 4.25 -14.62 20.79
N VAL A 75 4.30 -15.73 20.04
CA VAL A 75 3.36 -16.84 20.20
C VAL A 75 3.43 -17.43 21.60
N ASN A 76 4.64 -17.62 22.15
CA ASN A 76 4.84 -18.12 23.51
C ASN A 76 4.37 -17.12 24.59
N SER A 77 4.43 -15.81 24.32
CA SER A 77 3.87 -14.78 25.20
C SER A 77 2.34 -14.83 25.22
N PHE A 78 1.70 -15.00 24.06
CA PHE A 78 0.24 -15.19 23.96
C PHE A 78 -0.22 -16.48 24.66
N ALA A 79 0.54 -17.57 24.52
CA ALA A 79 0.28 -18.85 25.20
C ALA A 79 0.19 -18.74 26.73
N LYS A 80 0.85 -17.73 27.32
CA LYS A 80 0.83 -17.48 28.76
C LYS A 80 -0.38 -16.67 29.22
N HIS A 81 -0.97 -15.87 28.33
CA HIS A 81 -2.15 -15.05 28.63
C HIS A 81 -3.47 -15.77 28.34
N THR A 82 -3.48 -16.75 27.44
CA THR A 82 -4.62 -17.66 27.24
C THR A 82 -4.47 -18.85 28.20
N HIS A 83 -5.47 -19.07 29.06
CA HIS A 83 -5.42 -20.06 30.12
C HIS A 83 -5.20 -21.49 29.59
N GLY A 84 -4.01 -22.06 29.84
CA GLY A 84 -3.77 -23.50 30.02
C GLY A 84 -4.02 -24.44 28.83
N TYR A 85 -3.03 -25.31 28.58
CA TYR A 85 -3.07 -26.52 27.74
C TYR A 85 -3.08 -26.33 26.21
N GLY A 86 -1.89 -26.44 25.60
CA GLY A 86 -1.73 -26.80 24.19
C GLY A 86 -0.77 -25.90 23.41
N ARG A 87 -0.18 -26.44 22.32
CA ARG A 87 0.50 -25.61 21.31
C ARG A 87 -0.50 -24.56 20.80
N VAL A 88 -0.18 -23.28 20.90
CA VAL A 88 -1.04 -22.19 20.41
C VAL A 88 -1.40 -22.41 18.95
N ASN A 89 -2.70 -22.49 18.66
CA ASN A 89 -3.20 -22.46 17.30
C ASN A 89 -3.11 -21.02 16.78
N VAL A 90 -2.02 -20.72 16.08
CA VAL A 90 -1.72 -19.38 15.55
C VAL A 90 -2.81 -18.80 14.64
N VAL A 91 -3.60 -19.65 13.99
CA VAL A 91 -4.72 -19.22 13.13
C VAL A 91 -5.87 -18.69 13.99
N GLU A 92 -6.21 -19.40 15.07
CA GLU A 92 -7.23 -18.98 16.03
C GLU A 92 -6.77 -17.77 16.83
N ALA A 93 -5.54 -17.78 17.34
CA ALA A 93 -4.97 -16.65 18.08
C ALA A 93 -4.97 -15.35 17.25
N LEU A 94 -4.73 -15.43 15.94
CA LEU A 94 -4.84 -14.29 15.04
C LEU A 94 -6.29 -13.78 14.93
N GLN A 95 -7.25 -14.69 14.75
CA GLN A 95 -8.65 -14.31 14.66
C GLN A 95 -9.16 -13.70 15.99
N GLU A 96 -8.80 -14.29 17.12
CA GLU A 96 -9.12 -13.79 18.47
C GLU A 96 -8.51 -12.41 18.73
N PHE A 97 -7.26 -12.19 18.31
CA PHE A 97 -6.62 -10.87 18.44
C PHE A 97 -7.42 -9.77 17.75
N TRP A 98 -7.83 -10.00 16.49
CA TRP A 98 -8.60 -9.02 15.73
C TRP A 98 -10.03 -8.86 16.25
N GLN A 99 -10.62 -9.94 16.76
CA GLN A 99 -11.94 -9.91 17.39
C GLN A 99 -11.92 -9.07 18.69
N MET A 100 -10.95 -9.32 19.56
CA MET A 100 -10.70 -8.52 20.76
C MET A 100 -10.46 -7.05 20.42
N LYS A 101 -9.74 -6.76 19.32
CA LYS A 101 -9.48 -5.40 18.86
C LYS A 101 -10.77 -4.68 18.46
N LEU A 102 -11.68 -5.36 17.76
CA LEU A 102 -13.01 -4.84 17.42
C LEU A 102 -13.84 -4.56 18.68
N GLU A 103 -13.87 -5.50 19.65
CA GLU A 103 -14.60 -5.35 20.91
C GLU A 103 -14.10 -4.18 21.76
N ARG A 104 -12.82 -3.83 21.63
CA ARG A 104 -12.21 -2.65 22.26
C ARG A 104 -12.50 -1.33 21.52
N GLY A 105 -13.31 -1.38 20.46
CA GLY A 105 -13.77 -0.20 19.72
C GLY A 105 -12.86 0.23 18.57
N ALA A 106 -12.02 -0.65 18.02
CA ALA A 106 -11.27 -0.32 16.81
C ALA A 106 -12.21 -0.15 15.61
N ASP A 107 -11.96 0.88 14.79
CA ASP A 107 -12.71 1.15 13.58
C ASP A 107 -12.31 0.18 12.45
N LEU A 108 -12.97 -0.97 12.41
CA LEU A 108 -12.78 -1.98 11.36
C LEU A 108 -13.97 -1.96 10.40
N LYS A 109 -13.85 -1.22 9.30
CA LYS A 109 -14.91 -1.03 8.29
C LYS A 109 -15.59 -2.34 7.83
N ASN A 110 -14.82 -3.44 7.75
CA ASN A 110 -15.30 -4.76 7.30
C ASN A 110 -15.33 -5.80 8.45
N GLY A 111 -15.35 -5.35 9.70
CA GLY A 111 -15.27 -6.20 10.88
C GLY A 111 -13.87 -6.81 11.11
N ALA A 112 -13.80 -7.76 12.04
CA ALA A 112 -12.56 -8.40 12.49
C ALA A 112 -12.12 -9.61 11.64
N LEU A 113 -12.73 -9.83 10.48
CA LEU A 113 -12.51 -11.05 9.71
C LEU A 113 -11.11 -11.10 9.10
N VAL A 114 -10.38 -12.17 9.41
CA VAL A 114 -9.07 -12.47 8.80
C VAL A 114 -9.29 -13.40 7.61
N VAL A 115 -8.93 -12.96 6.41
CA VAL A 115 -9.19 -13.69 5.17
C VAL A 115 -7.95 -14.48 4.77
N TYR A 116 -8.13 -15.76 4.41
CA TYR A 116 -7.05 -16.64 3.94
C TYR A 116 -7.28 -17.01 2.48
N GLU A 117 -6.27 -16.85 1.64
CA GLU A 117 -6.29 -17.18 0.22
C GLU A 117 -5.20 -18.22 -0.07
N SER A 118 -5.58 -19.46 -0.38
CA SER A 118 -4.63 -20.50 -0.78
C SER A 118 -4.43 -20.46 -2.30
N GLN A 119 -3.18 -20.38 -2.74
CA GLN A 119 -2.87 -20.43 -4.17
C GLN A 119 -3.24 -21.83 -4.72
N PRO A 120 -3.92 -21.92 -5.87
CA PRO A 120 -4.20 -23.19 -6.51
C PRO A 120 -2.90 -23.93 -6.86
N SER A 121 -2.70 -25.11 -6.29
CA SER A 121 -1.61 -26.02 -6.64
C SER A 121 -1.99 -27.46 -6.31
N ASN A 122 -1.54 -28.39 -7.16
CA ASN A 122 -1.72 -29.84 -6.99
C ASN A 122 -0.51 -30.50 -6.29
N SER A 123 0.60 -29.79 -6.13
CA SER A 123 1.82 -30.29 -5.52
C SER A 123 2.51 -29.23 -4.65
N PRO A 124 3.31 -29.63 -3.65
CA PRO A 124 4.11 -28.69 -2.88
C PRO A 124 5.19 -27.99 -3.75
N PRO A 125 5.70 -26.82 -3.33
CA PRO A 125 5.33 -26.08 -2.13
C PRO A 125 3.96 -25.39 -2.25
N TYR A 126 3.16 -25.42 -1.17
CA TYR A 126 1.90 -24.68 -1.10
C TYR A 126 2.12 -23.26 -0.58
N THR A 127 1.36 -22.31 -1.14
CA THR A 127 1.38 -20.90 -0.74
C THR A 127 0.01 -20.50 -0.20
N CYS A 128 0.01 -19.77 0.92
CA CYS A 128 -1.19 -19.14 1.46
C CYS A 128 -0.89 -17.67 1.74
N TYR A 129 -1.83 -16.81 1.39
CA TYR A 129 -1.85 -15.41 1.78
C TYR A 129 -2.89 -15.21 2.87
N VAL A 130 -2.68 -14.19 3.71
CA VAL A 130 -3.60 -13.78 4.77
C VAL A 130 -3.76 -12.27 4.69
N SER A 131 -5.00 -11.82 4.60
CA SER A 131 -5.37 -10.40 4.61
C SER A 131 -6.02 -10.06 5.94
N LEU A 132 -5.47 -9.05 6.60
CA LEU A 132 -5.94 -8.55 7.89
C LEU A 132 -7.01 -7.47 7.71
N PRO A 133 -7.87 -7.26 8.72
CA PRO A 133 -8.68 -6.05 8.79
C PRO A 133 -7.81 -4.79 8.63
N GLY A 134 -8.23 -3.87 7.77
CA GLY A 134 -7.44 -2.68 7.41
C GLY A 134 -6.55 -2.85 6.18
N GLY A 135 -6.46 -4.05 5.59
CA GLY A 135 -5.93 -4.24 4.24
C GLY A 135 -4.58 -4.97 4.18
N SER A 136 -3.75 -4.90 5.22
CA SER A 136 -2.42 -5.53 5.21
C SER A 136 -2.46 -7.00 4.87
N CYS A 137 -1.50 -7.45 4.08
CA CYS A 137 -1.41 -8.79 3.54
C CYS A 137 -0.05 -9.42 3.88
N PHE A 138 -0.07 -10.68 4.30
CA PHE A 138 1.14 -11.47 4.53
C PHE A 138 0.99 -12.82 3.85
N GLY A 139 2.08 -13.57 3.75
CA GLY A 139 2.07 -14.87 3.10
C GLY A 139 2.95 -15.88 3.82
N SER A 140 2.74 -17.16 3.53
CA SER A 140 3.67 -18.21 3.90
C SER A 140 5.05 -17.86 3.35
N PHE A 141 6.10 -17.91 4.16
CA PHE A 141 7.43 -17.39 3.82
C PHE A 141 8.51 -18.48 3.70
N GLN A 142 8.12 -19.73 3.89
CA GLN A 142 9.00 -20.90 3.88
C GLN A 142 8.40 -22.01 3.01
N HIS A 143 9.20 -23.05 2.73
CA HIS A 143 8.73 -24.24 2.03
C HIS A 143 7.65 -24.95 2.87
N CYS A 144 6.43 -25.03 2.35
CA CYS A 144 5.30 -25.64 3.03
C CYS A 144 4.82 -26.90 2.27
N PRO A 145 5.05 -28.12 2.78
CA PRO A 145 4.65 -29.36 2.14
C PRO A 145 3.13 -29.61 2.18
N THR A 146 2.37 -28.89 3.00
CA THR A 146 0.90 -29.02 3.07
C THR A 146 0.21 -27.64 3.05
N LYS A 147 -1.04 -27.58 2.55
CA LYS A 147 -1.88 -26.37 2.59
C LYS A 147 -2.09 -25.85 4.01
N ALA A 148 -2.24 -26.76 4.98
CA ALA A 148 -2.38 -26.42 6.39
C ALA A 148 -1.11 -25.76 6.96
N GLU A 149 0.08 -26.22 6.57
CA GLU A 149 1.33 -25.57 6.94
C GLU A 149 1.52 -24.20 6.31
N ALA A 150 1.14 -24.04 5.03
CA ALA A 150 1.15 -22.73 4.38
C ALA A 150 0.24 -21.73 5.12
N ARG A 151 -0.98 -22.15 5.47
CA ARG A 151 -1.92 -21.33 6.24
C ARG A 151 -1.35 -20.93 7.61
N ARG A 152 -0.77 -21.88 8.35
CA ARG A 152 -0.13 -21.60 9.64
C ARG A 152 1.09 -20.68 9.50
N SER A 153 1.89 -20.85 8.45
CA SER A 153 3.05 -20.00 8.17
C SER A 153 2.64 -18.55 7.89
N ALA A 154 1.59 -18.34 7.10
CA ALA A 154 1.03 -17.01 6.84
C ALA A 154 0.48 -16.37 8.13
N ALA A 155 -0.32 -17.12 8.90
CA ALA A 155 -0.90 -16.66 10.17
C ALA A 155 0.17 -16.23 11.19
N LYS A 156 1.30 -16.94 11.26
CA LYS A 156 2.42 -16.61 12.15
C LYS A 156 2.97 -15.21 11.92
N ILE A 157 3.31 -14.87 10.67
CA ILE A 157 3.83 -13.53 10.34
C ILE A 157 2.76 -12.48 10.61
N ALA A 158 1.52 -12.75 10.21
CA ALA A 158 0.44 -11.80 10.36
C ALA A 158 0.12 -11.52 11.83
N LEU A 159 0.12 -12.54 12.70
CA LEU A 159 -0.04 -12.38 14.14
C LEU A 159 1.09 -11.57 14.75
N MET A 160 2.34 -11.90 14.41
CA MET A 160 3.48 -11.15 14.91
C MET A 160 3.38 -9.67 14.52
N ASN A 161 3.05 -9.36 13.26
CA ASN A 161 2.87 -7.97 12.82
C ASN A 161 1.66 -7.29 13.46
N SER A 162 0.57 -8.01 13.68
CA SER A 162 -0.64 -7.47 14.34
C SER A 162 -0.32 -7.03 15.76
N VAL A 163 0.34 -7.90 16.54
CA VAL A 163 0.72 -7.64 17.92
C VAL A 163 1.77 -6.54 17.99
N PHE A 164 2.79 -6.61 17.15
CA PHE A 164 3.91 -5.70 17.20
C PHE A 164 3.52 -4.26 16.89
N ASN A 165 2.55 -4.05 15.99
CA ASN A 165 2.05 -2.72 15.64
C ASN A 165 1.19 -2.05 16.73
N GLU A 166 0.71 -2.80 17.73
CA GLU A 166 -0.01 -2.22 18.88
C GLU A 166 0.93 -1.54 19.89
N HIS A 167 2.24 -1.80 19.81
CA HIS A 167 3.18 -1.21 20.75
C HIS A 167 3.19 0.33 20.61
N PRO A 168 3.13 1.11 21.71
CA PRO A 168 3.09 2.58 21.64
C PRO A 168 4.24 3.21 20.84
N SER A 169 5.42 2.58 20.84
CA SER A 169 6.58 3.03 20.04
C SER A 169 6.43 2.84 18.52
N ARG A 170 5.35 2.18 18.07
CA ARG A 170 5.01 1.95 16.66
C ARG A 170 3.90 2.86 16.16
N LYS A 171 3.44 3.78 17.01
CA LYS A 171 2.59 4.90 16.59
C LYS A 171 3.44 5.99 15.95
N ILE A 172 2.83 6.71 15.00
CA ILE A 172 3.45 7.87 14.38
C ILE A 172 3.56 8.98 15.43
N SER A 173 4.80 9.30 15.82
CA SER A 173 5.15 10.35 16.79
C SER A 173 5.95 11.47 16.13
N ASP A 174 6.08 12.63 16.78
CA ASP A 174 6.91 13.73 16.25
C ASP A 174 8.35 13.29 15.99
N ASP A 175 8.95 12.58 16.95
CA ASP A 175 10.30 12.03 16.81
C ASP A 175 10.43 11.09 15.61
N PHE A 176 9.38 10.32 15.32
CA PHE A 176 9.35 9.45 14.15
C PHE A 176 9.28 10.25 12.86
N ILE A 177 8.40 11.27 12.81
CA ILE A 177 8.24 12.16 11.64
C ILE A 177 9.58 12.82 11.31
N GLU A 178 10.23 13.42 12.31
CA GLU A 178 11.52 14.09 12.14
C GLU A 178 12.62 13.15 11.61
N ARG A 179 12.66 11.91 12.12
CA ARG A 179 13.61 10.90 11.61
C ARG A 179 13.29 10.48 10.19
N ALA A 180 12.02 10.17 9.89
CA ALA A 180 11.58 9.69 8.58
C ALA A 180 11.80 10.75 7.48
N VAL A 181 11.46 12.01 7.77
CA VAL A 181 11.70 13.13 6.84
C VAL A 181 13.19 13.35 6.61
N ARG A 182 14.02 13.27 7.65
CA ARG A 182 15.48 13.40 7.52
C ARG A 182 16.09 12.29 6.66
N GLU A 183 15.61 11.05 6.83
CA GLU A 183 16.04 9.91 6.01
C GLU A 183 15.60 10.05 4.56
N ALA A 184 14.37 10.51 4.31
CA ALA A 184 13.88 10.87 2.99
C ALA A 184 14.77 11.94 2.34
N CYS A 185 15.07 13.05 3.03
CA CYS A 185 15.96 14.09 2.52
C CYS A 185 17.31 13.52 2.09
N LYS A 186 17.91 12.65 2.91
CA LYS A 186 19.19 12.00 2.60
C LYS A 186 19.11 11.08 1.39
N SER A 187 18.09 10.24 1.32
CA SER A 187 17.91 9.23 0.26
C SER A 187 17.71 9.88 -1.11
N PHE A 188 17.15 11.08 -1.12
CA PHE A 188 16.71 11.77 -2.32
C PHE A 188 17.52 13.04 -2.65
N GLN A 189 18.61 13.29 -1.93
CA GLN A 189 19.40 14.53 -2.04
C GLN A 189 18.54 15.79 -1.94
N GLY A 190 17.46 15.73 -1.15
CA GLY A 190 16.53 16.83 -0.96
C GLY A 190 17.13 17.96 -0.12
N ILE A 191 16.68 19.19 -0.36
CA ILE A 191 17.10 20.34 0.45
C ILE A 191 16.27 20.30 1.74
N PRO A 192 16.86 20.47 2.94
CA PRO A 192 16.09 20.44 4.20
C PRO A 192 14.89 21.40 4.23
N SER A 193 14.99 22.55 3.55
CA SER A 193 13.88 23.52 3.42
C SER A 193 12.69 23.01 2.62
N ASP A 194 12.85 21.93 1.83
CA ASP A 194 11.76 21.33 1.08
C ASP A 194 10.73 20.65 1.99
N ALA A 195 11.15 20.20 3.17
CA ALA A 195 10.27 19.57 4.14
C ALA A 195 9.17 20.51 4.66
N ASP A 196 9.42 21.82 4.64
CA ASP A 196 8.49 22.83 5.13
C ASP A 196 7.55 23.36 4.04
N ASN A 197 7.75 22.92 2.79
CA ASN A 197 6.89 23.27 1.67
C ASN A 197 6.04 22.06 1.24
N PRO A 198 4.72 22.03 1.55
CA PRO A 198 3.82 20.93 1.18
C PRO A 198 3.69 20.73 -0.33
N ALA A 199 4.07 21.73 -1.13
CA ALA A 199 4.12 21.62 -2.57
C ALA A 199 5.33 20.84 -3.07
N THR A 200 6.21 20.28 -2.21
CA THR A 200 7.33 19.40 -2.59
C THR A 200 7.02 17.92 -2.30
N GLY A 201 7.83 16.99 -2.81
CA GLY A 201 7.71 15.56 -2.48
C GLY A 201 7.91 15.26 -1.00
N ILE A 202 8.90 15.91 -0.39
CA ILE A 202 9.29 15.70 1.01
C ILE A 202 8.29 16.40 1.94
N GLY A 203 7.85 17.61 1.63
CA GLY A 203 6.84 18.32 2.43
C GLY A 203 5.46 17.65 2.36
N ALA A 204 5.08 17.10 1.20
CA ALA A 204 3.87 16.27 1.10
C ALA A 204 3.97 15.01 1.98
N PHE A 205 5.14 14.36 2.00
CA PHE A 205 5.41 13.21 2.87
C PHE A 205 5.32 13.57 4.36
N ARG A 206 5.93 14.68 4.77
CA ARG A 206 5.81 15.23 6.14
C ARG A 206 4.35 15.48 6.51
N PHE A 207 3.61 16.18 5.65
CA PHE A 207 2.20 16.50 5.86
C PHE A 207 1.35 15.24 6.06
N MET A 208 1.57 14.19 5.25
CA MET A 208 0.85 12.92 5.42
C MET A 208 1.14 12.26 6.78
N LEU A 209 2.39 12.26 7.22
CA LEU A 209 2.73 11.70 8.52
C LEU A 209 2.12 12.50 9.67
N GLU A 210 2.19 13.84 9.60
CA GLU A 210 1.58 14.73 10.59
C GLU A 210 0.05 14.53 10.68
N ALA A 211 -0.63 14.38 9.54
CA ALA A 211 -2.06 14.11 9.48
C ALA A 211 -2.47 12.73 10.04
N ASN A 212 -1.52 11.81 10.20
CA ASN A 212 -1.74 10.46 10.73
C ASN A 212 -1.05 10.24 12.08
N LYS A 213 -0.69 11.32 12.79
CA LYS A 213 -0.06 11.25 14.11
C LYS A 213 -0.94 10.48 15.11
N GLY A 214 -0.30 9.61 15.90
CA GLY A 214 -0.97 8.74 16.86
C GLY A 214 -1.60 7.47 16.27
N ARG A 215 -1.71 7.37 14.93
CA ARG A 215 -2.09 6.12 14.25
C ARG A 215 -0.94 5.13 14.24
N THR A 216 -1.28 3.86 14.17
CA THR A 216 -0.32 2.77 13.99
C THR A 216 0.23 2.78 12.56
N MET A 217 1.41 2.20 12.37
CA MET A 217 2.01 2.09 11.04
C MET A 217 1.12 1.30 10.08
N LEU A 218 0.44 0.27 10.58
CA LEU A 218 -0.49 -0.55 9.80
C LEU A 218 -1.64 0.28 9.22
N GLU A 219 -2.20 1.21 10.00
CA GLU A 219 -3.27 2.12 9.55
C GLU A 219 -2.76 3.12 8.51
N PHE A 220 -1.53 3.62 8.69
CA PHE A 220 -0.89 4.50 7.73
C PHE A 220 -0.54 3.80 6.41
N GLN A 221 -0.27 2.50 6.47
CA GLN A 221 0.17 1.70 5.32
C GLN A 221 -0.90 1.58 4.22
N GLU A 222 -2.19 1.61 4.55
CA GLU A 222 -3.26 1.61 3.54
C GLU A 222 -3.16 2.86 2.64
N LEU A 223 -2.97 4.04 3.26
CA LEU A 223 -2.77 5.30 2.52
C LEU A 223 -1.53 5.21 1.62
N MET A 224 -0.44 4.67 2.16
CA MET A 224 0.81 4.48 1.42
C MET A 224 0.64 3.55 0.22
N THR A 225 -0.10 2.45 0.39
CA THR A 225 -0.41 1.49 -0.68
C THR A 225 -1.17 2.17 -1.82
N VAL A 226 -2.20 2.96 -1.50
CA VAL A 226 -2.97 3.72 -2.50
C VAL A 226 -2.05 4.61 -3.32
N PHE A 227 -1.18 5.40 -2.68
CA PHE A 227 -0.26 6.30 -3.39
C PHE A 227 0.79 5.56 -4.22
N GLN A 228 1.29 4.42 -3.73
CA GLN A 228 2.21 3.57 -4.50
C GLN A 228 1.54 3.03 -5.76
N LEU A 229 0.29 2.57 -5.66
CA LEU A 229 -0.47 2.06 -6.80
C LEU A 229 -0.81 3.17 -7.80
N LEU A 230 -1.25 4.34 -7.34
CA LEU A 230 -1.52 5.51 -8.19
C LEU A 230 -0.27 6.01 -8.93
N HIS A 231 0.91 5.83 -8.32
CA HIS A 231 2.17 6.13 -8.97
C HIS A 231 2.49 5.09 -10.04
N TRP A 232 2.43 3.82 -9.67
CA TRP A 232 2.76 2.68 -10.51
C TRP A 232 1.86 2.58 -11.75
N ASN A 233 0.54 2.70 -11.58
CA ASN A 233 -0.41 2.75 -12.68
C ASN A 233 -0.40 4.13 -13.39
N GLY A 234 0.45 5.07 -12.99
CA GLY A 234 0.66 6.40 -13.57
C GLY A 234 -0.48 7.40 -13.45
N SER A 235 -1.54 7.13 -12.68
CA SER A 235 -2.58 8.13 -12.42
C SER A 235 -2.01 9.41 -11.79
N LEU A 236 -0.99 9.33 -10.92
CA LEU A 236 -0.33 10.52 -10.37
C LEU A 236 0.34 11.39 -11.44
N LYS A 237 0.93 10.75 -12.47
CA LYS A 237 1.53 11.47 -13.60
C LYS A 237 0.45 12.19 -14.40
N ALA A 238 -0.67 11.53 -14.69
CA ALA A 238 -1.80 12.12 -15.39
C ALA A 238 -2.45 13.29 -14.61
N MET A 239 -2.59 13.16 -13.28
CA MET A 239 -3.08 14.24 -12.43
C MET A 239 -2.15 15.45 -12.46
N ARG A 240 -0.82 15.23 -12.40
CA ARG A 240 0.17 16.30 -12.53
C ARG A 240 0.04 17.02 -13.88
N GLU A 241 -0.15 16.29 -14.97
CA GLU A 241 -0.33 16.86 -16.32
C GLU A 241 -1.62 17.67 -16.47
N ARG A 242 -2.62 17.40 -15.63
CA ARG A 242 -3.86 18.18 -15.52
C ARG A 242 -3.78 19.35 -14.53
N ASN A 243 -2.58 19.64 -14.02
CA ASN A 243 -2.31 20.67 -13.00
C ASN A 243 -3.04 20.44 -11.66
N CYS A 244 -3.32 19.19 -11.29
CA CYS A 244 -3.76 18.88 -9.93
C CYS A 244 -2.59 19.13 -8.96
N SER A 245 -2.84 19.90 -7.92
CA SER A 245 -1.85 20.15 -6.86
C SER A 245 -1.65 18.91 -5.99
N ARG A 246 -0.50 18.83 -5.33
CA ARG A 246 -0.21 17.75 -4.37
C ARG A 246 -1.24 17.75 -3.23
N GLN A 247 -1.64 18.92 -2.73
CA GLN A 247 -2.63 19.03 -1.66
C GLN A 247 -4.01 18.51 -2.07
N GLU A 248 -4.48 18.83 -3.28
CA GLU A 248 -5.77 18.32 -3.78
C GLU A 248 -5.77 16.80 -3.91
N VAL A 249 -4.69 16.23 -4.45
CA VAL A 249 -4.55 14.77 -4.55
C VAL A 249 -4.52 14.13 -3.16
N LEU A 250 -3.76 14.70 -2.21
CA LEU A 250 -3.72 14.23 -0.83
C LEU A 250 -5.10 14.28 -0.17
N ALA A 251 -5.82 15.38 -0.30
CA ALA A 251 -7.16 15.54 0.27
C ALA A 251 -8.17 14.56 -0.32
N HIS A 252 -8.05 14.23 -1.61
CA HIS A 252 -8.96 13.29 -2.29
C HIS A 252 -8.74 11.84 -1.87
N TYR A 253 -7.48 11.42 -1.66
CA TYR A 253 -7.14 10.04 -1.34
C TYR A 253 -6.89 9.75 0.15
N SER A 254 -6.76 10.77 1.01
CA SER A 254 -6.42 10.61 2.44
C SER A 254 -7.39 9.73 3.23
N HIS A 255 -8.65 9.65 2.80
CA HIS A 255 -9.71 8.89 3.47
C HIS A 255 -10.29 7.76 2.60
N ARG A 256 -9.76 7.59 1.37
CA ARG A 256 -10.25 6.60 0.44
C ARG A 256 -9.50 5.29 0.63
N SER A 257 -10.24 4.22 0.89
CA SER A 257 -9.70 2.85 0.94
C SER A 257 -9.50 2.30 -0.46
N LEU A 258 -8.59 1.33 -0.61
CA LEU A 258 -8.43 0.60 -1.86
C LEU A 258 -9.60 -0.38 -2.08
N ASP A 259 -10.65 0.13 -2.70
CA ASP A 259 -11.90 -0.55 -3.02
C ASP A 259 -11.95 -1.09 -4.46
N ASP A 260 -13.03 -1.79 -4.79
CA ASP A 260 -13.21 -2.42 -6.11
C ASP A 260 -13.34 -1.40 -7.24
N ASP A 261 -13.90 -0.21 -6.95
CA ASP A 261 -13.99 0.90 -7.91
C ASP A 261 -12.58 1.41 -8.26
N MET A 262 -11.72 1.60 -7.26
CA MET A 262 -10.34 1.99 -7.48
C MET A 262 -9.57 0.93 -8.27
N ARG A 263 -9.70 -0.36 -7.91
CA ARG A 263 -9.08 -1.46 -8.67
C ARG A 263 -9.54 -1.48 -10.12
N SER A 264 -10.84 -1.33 -10.35
CA SER A 264 -11.43 -1.31 -11.69
C SER A 264 -10.94 -0.11 -12.51
N GLN A 265 -10.86 1.07 -11.90
CA GLN A 265 -10.30 2.25 -12.56
C GLN A 265 -8.82 2.06 -12.92
N MET A 266 -8.02 1.48 -12.02
CA MET A 266 -6.61 1.18 -12.30
C MET A 266 -6.45 0.13 -13.41
N ALA A 267 -7.34 -0.87 -13.45
CA ALA A 267 -7.36 -1.86 -14.53
C ALA A 267 -7.68 -1.21 -15.88
N LEU A 268 -8.66 -0.31 -15.94
CA LEU A 268 -8.98 0.46 -17.15
C LEU A 268 -7.80 1.33 -17.62
N ASP A 269 -7.07 1.96 -16.70
CA ASP A 269 -5.85 2.72 -17.03
C ASP A 269 -4.78 1.81 -17.67
N TRP A 270 -4.65 0.56 -17.21
CA TRP A 270 -3.76 -0.44 -17.82
C TRP A 270 -4.26 -0.92 -19.18
N ILE A 271 -5.55 -1.15 -19.35
CA ILE A 271 -6.17 -1.53 -20.63
C ILE A 271 -5.94 -0.45 -21.68
N ALA A 272 -6.09 0.82 -21.32
CA ALA A 272 -5.82 1.94 -22.22
C ALA A 272 -4.35 1.94 -22.70
N ARG A 273 -3.40 1.59 -21.83
CA ARG A 273 -1.98 1.46 -22.20
C ARG A 273 -1.68 0.28 -23.10
N GLU A 274 -2.38 -0.84 -22.90
CA GLU A 274 -2.24 -2.02 -23.75
C GLU A 274 -2.61 -1.71 -25.21
N GLN A 275 -3.58 -0.81 -25.43
CA GLN A 275 -3.96 -0.35 -26.77
C GLN A 275 -2.84 0.46 -27.44
N GLU A 276 -2.03 1.20 -26.68
CA GLU A 276 -0.90 1.97 -27.18
C GLU A 276 0.38 1.13 -27.29
N THR A 277 0.60 0.22 -26.33
CA THR A 277 1.79 -0.62 -26.20
C THR A 277 1.34 -2.07 -25.98
N PRO A 278 1.27 -2.88 -27.05
CA PRO A 278 0.86 -4.27 -26.95
C PRO A 278 1.76 -5.08 -26.02
N ASN A 279 1.15 -5.99 -25.26
CA ASN A 279 1.75 -6.88 -24.26
C ASN A 279 2.31 -6.21 -23.00
N ILE A 280 2.03 -4.93 -22.75
CA ILE A 280 2.53 -4.24 -21.56
C ILE A 280 1.97 -4.83 -20.27
N ILE A 281 0.69 -5.21 -20.24
CA ILE A 281 0.06 -5.81 -19.06
C ILE A 281 0.67 -7.18 -18.77
N SER A 282 0.85 -8.01 -19.79
CA SER A 282 1.49 -9.33 -19.66
C SER A 282 2.95 -9.22 -19.20
N HIS A 283 3.68 -8.21 -19.65
CA HIS A 283 5.05 -7.94 -19.21
C HIS A 283 5.09 -7.50 -17.75
N GLU A 284 4.25 -6.53 -17.37
CA GLU A 284 4.19 -6.00 -16.02
C GLU A 284 3.71 -7.07 -15.01
N LEU A 285 2.80 -7.96 -15.42
CA LEU A 285 2.31 -9.04 -14.55
C LEU A 285 3.44 -9.98 -14.15
N LYS A 286 4.32 -10.33 -15.09
CA LYS A 286 5.52 -11.14 -14.79
C LYS A 286 6.49 -10.44 -13.85
N ILE A 287 6.54 -9.10 -13.85
CA ILE A 287 7.32 -8.33 -12.89
C ILE A 287 6.65 -8.39 -11.52
N ALA A 288 5.36 -8.06 -11.45
CA ALA A 288 4.59 -8.05 -10.21
C ALA A 288 4.59 -9.42 -9.49
N GLU A 289 4.47 -10.53 -10.23
CA GLU A 289 4.53 -11.88 -9.68
C GLU A 289 5.91 -12.20 -9.07
N ARG A 290 7.00 -11.81 -9.75
CA ARG A 290 8.36 -11.99 -9.23
C ARG A 290 8.61 -11.13 -7.99
N GLU A 291 8.13 -9.89 -7.99
CA GLU A 291 8.22 -9.01 -6.84
C GLU A 291 7.43 -9.54 -5.63
N LEU A 292 6.20 -10.02 -5.86
CA LEU A 292 5.35 -10.62 -4.85
C LEU A 292 6.00 -11.85 -4.23
N GLU A 293 6.56 -12.74 -5.06
CA GLU A 293 7.25 -13.94 -4.59
C GLU A 293 8.49 -13.60 -3.77
N SER A 294 9.33 -12.68 -4.26
CA SER A 294 10.51 -12.19 -3.55
C SER A 294 10.12 -11.56 -2.21
N ALA A 295 9.09 -10.70 -2.19
CA ALA A 295 8.59 -10.08 -0.97
C ALA A 295 8.06 -11.10 0.03
N ARG A 296 7.33 -12.11 -0.46
CA ARG A 296 6.78 -13.18 0.36
C ARG A 296 7.88 -14.00 1.03
N LEU A 297 8.90 -14.41 0.28
CA LEU A 297 10.02 -15.19 0.84
C LEU A 297 10.86 -14.39 1.84
N ALA A 298 10.91 -13.06 1.69
CA ALA A 298 11.53 -12.15 2.65
C ALA A 298 10.65 -11.83 3.87
N GLY A 299 9.42 -12.38 3.95
CA GLY A 299 8.48 -12.12 5.05
C GLY A 299 8.00 -10.67 5.14
N ARG A 300 8.02 -9.93 4.02
CA ARG A 300 7.55 -8.55 3.96
C ARG A 300 6.03 -8.48 3.97
N GLU A 301 5.52 -7.27 4.21
CA GLU A 301 4.12 -6.96 3.93
C GLU A 301 3.89 -6.98 2.41
N LEU A 302 2.77 -7.57 1.99
CA LEU A 302 2.52 -8.00 0.60
C LEU A 302 1.41 -7.23 -0.09
N ARG A 303 0.71 -6.30 0.57
CA ARG A 303 -0.51 -5.69 0.04
C ARG A 303 -0.26 -5.03 -1.29
N VAL A 304 0.74 -4.16 -1.40
CA VAL A 304 1.05 -3.47 -2.67
C VAL A 304 1.37 -4.45 -3.81
N PHE A 305 2.16 -5.49 -3.53
CA PHE A 305 2.57 -6.47 -4.55
C PHE A 305 1.38 -7.33 -5.01
N LYS A 306 0.52 -7.72 -4.07
CA LYS A 306 -0.70 -8.48 -4.37
C LYS A 306 -1.68 -7.65 -5.18
N GLU A 307 -1.88 -6.38 -4.81
CA GLU A 307 -2.77 -5.47 -5.53
C GLU A 307 -2.27 -5.19 -6.95
N LYS A 308 -0.96 -4.98 -7.17
CA LYS A 308 -0.38 -4.89 -8.52
C LYS A 308 -0.75 -6.12 -9.36
N ARG A 309 -0.52 -7.33 -8.84
CA ARG A 309 -0.87 -8.59 -9.52
C ARG A 309 -2.37 -8.65 -9.83
N ASP A 310 -3.22 -8.42 -8.83
CA ASP A 310 -4.66 -8.61 -8.94
C ASP A 310 -5.29 -7.58 -9.89
N ILE A 311 -4.82 -6.33 -9.91
CA ILE A 311 -5.24 -5.30 -10.86
C ILE A 311 -4.89 -5.68 -12.30
N LEU A 312 -3.69 -6.22 -12.55
CA LEU A 312 -3.29 -6.65 -13.89
C LEU A 312 -4.06 -7.89 -14.34
N VAL A 313 -4.30 -8.85 -13.45
CA VAL A 313 -5.14 -10.03 -13.74
C VAL A 313 -6.57 -9.59 -14.06
N LEU A 314 -7.11 -8.62 -13.31
CA LEU A 314 -8.41 -8.02 -13.60
C LEU A 314 -8.41 -7.37 -14.99
N ALA A 315 -7.37 -6.59 -15.34
CA ALA A 315 -7.24 -5.97 -16.65
C ALA A 315 -7.21 -7.01 -17.79
N LEU A 316 -6.42 -8.08 -17.66
CA LEU A 316 -6.37 -9.17 -18.65
C LEU A 316 -7.72 -9.87 -18.82
N SER A 317 -8.45 -10.09 -17.71
CA SER A 317 -9.76 -10.73 -17.76
C SER A 317 -10.80 -9.93 -18.56
N GLN A 318 -10.61 -8.60 -18.70
CA GLN A 318 -11.49 -7.71 -19.43
C GLN A 318 -11.11 -7.54 -20.90
N ILE A 319 -9.87 -7.86 -21.29
CA ILE A 319 -9.37 -7.71 -22.67
C ILE A 319 -9.84 -8.87 -23.58
N GLY A 320 -10.34 -9.98 -23.01
CA GLY A 320 -10.84 -11.13 -23.77
C GLY A 320 -9.74 -11.92 -24.52
N PRO A 321 -10.04 -13.12 -25.05
CA PRO A 321 -9.11 -13.84 -25.91
C PRO A 321 -8.89 -13.08 -27.23
N PRO A 322 -7.70 -13.15 -27.85
CA PRO A 322 -7.37 -12.46 -29.11
C PRO A 322 -8.07 -13.04 -30.36
N GLU A 323 -9.35 -13.42 -30.29
CA GLU A 323 -10.10 -14.04 -31.39
C GLU A 323 -11.49 -13.42 -31.61
N SER A 324 -11.56 -12.09 -31.80
CA SER A 324 -12.77 -11.45 -32.34
C SER A 324 -12.49 -10.27 -33.27
N MET A 325 -11.29 -10.19 -33.85
CA MET A 325 -10.95 -9.27 -34.94
C MET A 325 -10.41 -10.03 -36.15
N ALA A 326 -11.21 -10.96 -36.66
CA ALA A 326 -11.06 -11.55 -37.99
C ALA A 326 -12.41 -11.50 -38.72
#